data_AF-A0A4P1K1C1-F1
#
_entry.id   AF-A0A4P1K1C1-F1
#
_cell.length_a   1.000
_cell.length_b   1.000
_cell.length_c   1.000
_cell.angle_alpha   90.00
_cell.angle_beta   90.00
_cell.angle_gamma   90.00
#
_symmetry.space_group_name_H-M   'P 1'
#
loop_
_entity.id
_entity.type
_entity.pdbx_description
1 polymer ?
#
loop_
_entity_poly.entity_id
_entity_poly.type
_entity_poly.pdbx_seq_one_letter_code
_entity_poly.pdbx_strand_id
1 'polypeptide(L)'
;MGFAVSTAVGLALGVIGPFGSYLSGTLPVRTVYWVVCLWAGWLAFGVSLPILARWASRRRISAWIWTPPAVAVLTLLPVVLSRTLAVRLWPVVGEVGWLEWYGQGLVISALATAGMMWATRPREATTDKPQAESADPRDRLPARLGRTVLCLQMEDHYVRVHTPEGSALVLMSLSQAMAGLKDVDGAQTHRSWWVARAGVTGVVEDGRNMRLRLGGGLEAPVSRARVGALREEGWL
;
A
#
# COMPACT_ATOMS: atom_id res chain seq x y z
N MET A 1 15.84 1.28 7.53
CA MET A 1 16.28 1.66 6.17
C MET A 1 16.89 3.06 6.12
N GLY A 2 16.28 4.09 6.74
CA GLY A 2 16.76 5.47 6.61
C GLY A 2 18.16 5.78 7.15
N PHE A 3 18.61 5.16 8.24
CA PHE A 3 19.94 5.41 8.83
C PHE A 3 21.12 4.92 7.96
N ALA A 4 20.97 3.77 7.31
CA ALA A 4 21.99 3.24 6.41
C ALA A 4 22.12 4.10 5.14
N VAL A 5 20.98 4.55 4.60
CA VAL A 5 20.92 5.45 3.44
C VAL A 5 21.50 6.82 3.79
N SER A 6 21.17 7.41 4.94
CA SER A 6 21.73 8.69 5.35
C SER A 6 23.25 8.61 5.56
N THR A 7 23.75 7.49 6.08
CA THR A 7 25.19 7.25 6.21
C THR A 7 25.87 7.13 4.84
N ALA A 8 25.32 6.33 3.92
CA ALA A 8 25.90 6.17 2.57
C ALA A 8 25.91 7.49 1.77
N VAL A 9 24.82 8.27 1.83
CA VAL A 9 24.74 9.59 1.19
C VAL A 9 25.73 10.57 1.84
N GLY A 10 25.93 10.50 3.15
CA GLY A 10 26.87 11.36 3.88
C GLY A 10 28.32 11.07 3.52
N LEU A 11 28.67 9.80 3.37
CA LEU A 11 29.99 9.39 2.87
C LEU A 11 30.23 9.92 1.45
N ALA A 12 29.26 9.76 0.54
CA ALA A 12 29.36 10.24 -0.83
C ALA A 12 29.50 11.77 -0.90
N LEU A 13 28.67 12.51 -0.15
CA LEU A 13 28.76 13.98 -0.07
C LEU A 13 30.05 14.45 0.61
N GLY A 14 30.58 13.69 1.58
CA GLY A 14 31.90 13.90 2.17
C GLY A 14 33.01 13.89 1.13
N VAL A 15 33.02 12.87 0.26
CA VAL A 15 33.99 12.70 -0.83
C VAL A 15 33.86 13.80 -1.88
N ILE A 16 32.62 14.17 -2.26
CA ILE A 16 32.35 15.21 -3.28
C ILE A 16 32.68 16.62 -2.75
N GLY A 17 32.30 16.93 -1.51
CA GLY A 17 32.56 18.22 -0.86
C GLY A 17 31.77 19.39 -1.44
N PRO A 18 30.43 19.40 -1.35
CA PRO A 18 29.63 20.56 -1.72
C PRO A 18 30.06 21.84 -0.99
N PHE A 19 29.65 23.00 -1.53
CA PHE A 19 29.91 24.34 -0.96
C PHE A 19 31.39 24.77 -0.91
N GLY A 20 32.23 24.23 -1.80
CA GLY A 20 33.66 24.61 -1.82
C GLY A 20 34.47 24.04 -0.66
N SER A 21 33.91 23.15 0.16
CA SER A 21 34.61 22.49 1.27
C SER A 21 35.82 21.67 0.80
N TYR A 22 35.87 21.27 -0.47
CA TYR A 22 37.03 20.65 -1.11
C TYR A 22 38.25 21.58 -1.19
N LEU A 23 38.05 22.90 -1.17
CA LEU A 23 39.12 23.90 -1.23
C LEU A 23 39.74 24.19 0.14
N SER A 24 39.10 23.78 1.24
CA SER A 24 39.40 24.29 2.58
C SER A 24 39.40 23.24 3.69
N GLY A 25 39.04 21.97 3.44
CA GLY A 25 39.00 20.90 4.45
C GLY A 25 39.62 19.59 4.00
N THR A 26 40.26 18.87 4.93
CA THR A 26 40.75 17.51 4.71
C THR A 26 39.58 16.54 4.52
N LEU A 27 39.80 15.48 3.72
CA LEU A 27 38.76 14.49 3.40
C LEU A 27 38.08 13.88 4.64
N PRO A 28 38.79 13.54 5.75
CA PRO A 28 38.15 13.02 6.96
C PRO A 28 37.19 14.03 7.61
N VAL A 29 37.57 15.30 7.70
CA VAL A 29 36.76 16.35 8.36
C VAL A 29 35.47 16.59 7.58
N ARG A 30 35.55 16.64 6.25
CA ARG A 30 34.38 16.80 5.37
C ARG A 30 33.42 15.63 5.50
N THR A 31 33.94 14.41 5.49
CA THR A 31 33.14 13.19 5.61
C THR A 31 32.41 13.12 6.95
N VAL A 32 33.10 13.40 8.06
CA VAL A 32 32.48 13.44 9.39
C VAL A 32 31.40 14.53 9.45
N TYR A 33 31.69 15.73 8.95
CA TYR A 33 30.72 16.83 8.90
C TYR A 33 29.42 16.42 8.18
N TRP A 34 29.53 15.84 6.99
CA TRP A 34 28.36 15.44 6.18
C TRP A 34 27.57 14.29 6.82
N VAL A 35 28.25 13.30 7.39
CA VAL A 35 27.60 12.19 8.10
C VAL A 35 26.83 12.72 9.33
N VAL A 36 27.44 13.58 10.14
CA VAL A 36 26.78 14.17 11.33
C VAL A 36 25.56 15.00 10.93
N CYS A 37 25.68 15.84 9.90
CA CYS A 37 24.56 16.66 9.42
C CYS A 37 23.39 15.81 8.91
N LEU A 38 23.67 14.73 8.17
CA LEU A 38 22.63 13.83 7.67
C LEU A 38 22.03 12.96 8.76
N TRP A 39 22.78 12.59 9.80
CA TRP A 39 22.23 11.90 10.96
C TRP A 39 21.28 12.80 11.73
N ALA A 40 21.64 14.07 11.94
CA ALA A 40 20.75 15.04 12.58
C ALA A 40 19.47 15.28 11.76
N GLY A 41 19.60 15.43 10.44
CA GLY A 41 18.46 15.51 9.53
C GLY A 41 17.60 14.24 9.56
N TRP A 42 18.22 13.07 9.50
CA TRP A 42 17.51 11.79 9.60
C TRP A 42 16.76 11.63 10.91
N LEU A 43 17.35 12.05 12.04
CA LEU A 43 16.70 11.95 13.35
C LEU A 43 15.52 12.92 13.44
N ALA A 44 15.70 14.16 12.99
CA ALA A 44 14.64 15.17 12.97
C ALA A 44 13.45 14.73 12.09
N PHE A 45 13.71 14.32 10.85
CA PHE A 45 12.67 13.96 9.88
C PHE A 45 12.14 12.55 10.09
N GLY A 46 13.02 11.58 10.35
CA GLY A 46 12.69 10.17 10.51
C GLY A 46 11.86 9.86 11.75
N VAL A 47 11.99 10.66 12.82
CA VAL A 47 11.10 10.55 14.00
C VAL A 47 9.83 11.38 13.80
N SER A 48 9.94 12.62 13.33
CA SER A 48 8.81 13.55 13.30
C SER A 48 7.80 13.25 12.20
N LEU A 49 8.25 12.88 10.99
CA LEU A 49 7.35 12.66 9.85
C LEU A 49 6.38 11.49 10.07
N PRO A 50 6.78 10.31 10.60
CA PRO A 50 5.83 9.25 10.91
C PRO A 50 4.79 9.64 11.97
N ILE A 51 5.20 10.42 12.97
CA ILE A 51 4.29 10.91 14.03
C ILE A 51 3.27 11.88 13.43
N LEU A 52 3.73 12.86 12.64
CA LEU A 52 2.87 13.82 11.93
C LEU A 52 1.94 13.13 10.94
N ALA A 53 2.44 12.14 10.19
CA ALA A 53 1.63 11.37 9.25
C ALA A 53 0.50 10.59 9.95
N ARG A 54 0.78 9.96 11.10
CA ARG A 54 -0.25 9.28 11.91
C ARG A 54 -1.26 10.26 12.51
N TRP A 55 -0.82 11.44 12.93
CA TRP A 55 -1.71 12.48 13.43
C TRP A 55 -2.62 13.03 12.32
N ALA A 56 -2.06 13.31 11.14
CA ALA A 56 -2.78 13.81 9.98
C ALA A 56 -3.79 12.78 9.46
N SER A 57 -3.43 11.49 9.41
CA SER A 57 -4.36 10.43 8.97
C SER A 57 -5.56 10.28 9.90
N ARG A 58 -5.35 10.37 11.23
CA ARG A 58 -6.46 10.38 12.22
C ARG A 58 -7.42 11.56 12.01
N ARG A 59 -6.90 12.70 11.55
CA ARG A 59 -7.70 13.91 11.25
C ARG A 59 -8.16 14.00 9.80
N ARG A 60 -7.91 12.98 8.97
CA ARG A 60 -8.22 12.96 7.53
C ARG A 60 -7.63 14.15 6.75
N ILE A 61 -6.49 14.67 7.18
CA ILE A 61 -5.80 15.77 6.50
C ILE A 61 -4.94 15.19 5.37
N SER A 62 -5.12 15.72 4.16
CA SER A 62 -4.35 15.32 2.98
C SER A 62 -2.84 15.57 3.18
N ALA A 63 -2.01 14.66 2.67
CA ALA A 63 -0.56 14.77 2.74
C ALA A 63 -0.04 16.10 2.19
N TRP A 64 -0.62 16.59 1.10
CA TRP A 64 -0.24 17.85 0.46
C TRP A 64 -0.43 19.10 1.34
N ILE A 65 -1.28 19.02 2.36
CA ILE A 65 -1.61 20.16 3.22
C ILE A 65 -0.61 20.25 4.38
N TRP A 66 -0.27 19.11 5.01
CA TRP A 66 0.59 19.12 6.19
C TRP A 66 2.08 18.95 5.88
N THR A 67 2.45 18.35 4.74
CA THR A 67 3.86 18.08 4.44
C THR A 67 4.68 19.34 4.16
N PRO A 68 4.23 20.37 3.38
CA PRO A 68 5.06 21.55 3.14
C PRO A 68 5.43 22.35 4.41
N PRO A 69 4.48 22.68 5.31
CA PRO A 69 4.83 23.41 6.53
C PRO A 69 5.66 22.55 7.49
N ALA A 70 5.43 21.22 7.55
CA ALA A 70 6.25 20.33 8.34
C ALA A 70 7.70 20.30 7.87
N VAL A 71 7.93 20.18 6.56
CA VAL A 71 9.28 20.19 5.98
C VAL A 71 9.95 21.55 6.23
N ALA A 72 9.26 22.66 6.03
CA ALA A 72 9.81 23.99 6.28
C ALA A 72 10.29 24.16 7.74
N VAL A 73 9.46 23.77 8.71
CA VAL A 73 9.82 23.88 10.13
C VAL A 73 10.92 22.91 10.52
N LEU A 74 10.83 21.64 10.12
CA LEU A 74 11.82 20.62 10.47
C LEU A 74 13.19 20.88 9.84
N THR A 75 13.26 21.62 8.73
CA THR A 75 14.50 22.03 8.06
C THR A 75 15.34 22.98 8.91
N LEU A 76 14.71 23.78 9.79
CA LEU A 76 15.42 24.78 10.61
C LEU A 76 16.51 24.14 11.48
N LEU A 77 16.22 22.99 12.09
CA LEU A 77 17.14 22.30 12.99
C LEU A 77 18.46 21.85 12.31
N PRO A 78 18.43 21.06 11.21
CA PRO A 78 19.65 20.68 10.51
C PRO A 78 20.32 21.87 9.81
N VAL A 79 19.58 22.92 9.41
CA VAL A 79 20.18 24.14 8.85
C VAL A 79 21.00 24.90 9.88
N VAL A 80 20.47 25.12 11.07
CA VAL A 80 21.20 25.80 12.15
C VAL A 80 22.41 24.97 12.58
N LEU A 81 22.24 23.66 12.75
CA LEU A 81 23.36 22.76 13.10
C LEU A 81 24.44 22.74 12.02
N SER A 82 24.07 22.52 10.76
CA SER A 82 25.03 22.46 9.65
C SER A 82 25.79 23.76 9.51
N ARG A 83 25.11 24.91 9.57
CA ARG A 83 25.78 26.21 9.45
C ARG A 83 26.71 26.50 10.63
N THR A 84 26.27 26.26 11.85
CA THR A 84 27.11 26.52 13.05
C THR A 84 28.39 25.69 13.05
N LEU A 85 28.31 24.44 12.58
CA LEU A 85 29.48 23.59 12.38
C LEU A 85 30.33 24.06 11.19
N ALA A 86 29.69 24.41 10.05
CA ALA A 86 30.38 24.83 8.84
C ALA A 86 31.21 26.11 9.05
N VAL A 87 30.66 27.14 9.71
CA VAL A 87 31.38 28.40 9.96
C VAL A 87 32.59 28.20 10.89
N ARG A 88 32.50 27.25 11.83
CA ARG A 88 33.63 26.90 12.71
C ARG A 88 34.73 26.14 12.00
N LEU A 89 34.38 25.30 11.04
CA LEU A 89 35.34 24.50 10.28
C LEU A 89 35.93 25.28 9.09
N TRP A 90 35.12 26.13 8.45
CA TRP A 90 35.45 26.87 7.24
C TRP A 90 34.88 28.29 7.31
N PRO A 91 35.63 29.26 7.87
CA PRO A 91 35.14 30.63 8.05
C PRO A 91 34.63 31.29 6.76
N VAL A 92 35.21 30.93 5.61
CA VAL A 92 34.82 31.42 4.26
C VAL A 92 33.35 31.16 3.92
N VAL A 93 32.73 30.09 4.45
CA VAL A 93 31.31 29.79 4.20
C VAL A 93 30.37 30.70 4.99
N GLY A 94 30.91 31.50 5.92
CA GLY A 94 30.15 32.49 6.70
C GLY A 94 29.60 33.63 5.86
N GLU A 95 30.18 33.89 4.68
CA GLU A 95 29.72 34.92 3.73
C GLU A 95 28.37 34.57 3.09
N VAL A 96 27.96 33.30 3.11
CA VAL A 96 26.67 32.87 2.58
C VAL A 96 25.53 33.34 3.50
N GLY A 97 24.53 34.00 2.92
CA GLY A 97 23.38 34.52 3.66
C GLY A 97 22.54 33.42 4.34
N TRP A 98 21.86 33.74 5.46
CA TRP A 98 20.96 32.79 6.15
C TRP A 98 19.82 32.30 5.29
N LEU A 99 19.28 33.18 4.45
CA LEU A 99 18.19 32.83 3.55
C LEU A 99 18.63 31.85 2.46
N GLU A 100 19.82 32.04 1.90
CA GLU A 100 20.39 31.16 0.89
C GLU A 100 20.71 29.77 1.47
N TRP A 101 21.37 29.73 2.64
CA TRP A 101 21.68 28.47 3.34
C TRP A 101 20.41 27.69 3.71
N TYR A 102 19.38 28.42 4.18
CA TYR A 102 18.08 27.82 4.47
C TYR A 102 17.40 27.32 3.19
N GLY A 103 17.41 28.08 2.11
CA GLY A 103 16.83 27.68 0.82
C GLY A 103 17.44 26.38 0.28
N GLN A 104 18.76 26.25 0.35
CA GLN A 104 19.47 25.02 -0.03
C GLN A 104 19.09 23.84 0.88
N GLY A 105 19.06 24.06 2.20
CA GLY A 105 18.62 23.04 3.16
C GLY A 105 17.18 22.60 2.94
N LEU A 106 16.30 23.53 2.54
CA LEU A 106 14.90 23.27 2.25
C LEU A 106 14.73 22.40 1.00
N VAL A 107 15.48 22.70 -0.07
CA VAL A 107 15.47 21.88 -1.29
C VAL A 107 15.93 20.45 -0.99
N ILE A 108 17.04 20.29 -0.27
CA ILE A 108 17.56 18.97 0.12
C ILE A 108 16.53 18.22 0.96
N SER A 109 15.94 18.89 1.95
CA SER A 109 14.94 18.29 2.86
C SER A 109 13.66 17.91 2.12
N ALA A 110 13.22 18.72 1.16
CA ALA A 110 12.07 18.44 0.31
C ALA A 110 12.31 17.22 -0.59
N LEU A 111 13.47 17.15 -1.25
CA LEU A 111 13.85 16.00 -2.09
C LEU A 111 13.99 14.72 -1.27
N ALA A 112 14.64 14.79 -0.11
CA ALA A 112 14.77 13.65 0.80
C ALA A 112 13.41 13.18 1.31
N THR A 113 12.51 14.10 1.66
CA THR A 113 11.14 13.78 2.08
C THR A 113 10.34 13.16 0.94
N ALA A 114 10.44 13.70 -0.27
CA ALA A 114 9.78 13.15 -1.46
C ALA A 114 10.29 11.74 -1.79
N GLY A 115 11.61 11.53 -1.78
CA GLY A 115 12.23 10.23 -1.98
C GLY A 115 11.82 9.21 -0.91
N MET A 116 11.78 9.63 0.35
CA MET A 116 11.28 8.79 1.45
C MET A 116 9.81 8.44 1.25
N MET A 117 8.95 9.43 0.99
CA MET A 117 7.53 9.19 0.73
C MET A 117 7.31 8.31 -0.49
N TRP A 118 8.16 8.38 -1.52
CA TRP A 118 8.09 7.49 -2.67
C TRP A 118 8.52 6.06 -2.32
N ALA A 119 9.59 5.89 -1.55
CA ALA A 119 10.09 4.59 -1.11
C ALA A 119 9.18 3.92 -0.06
N THR A 120 8.49 4.71 0.77
CA THR A 120 7.59 4.25 1.84
C THR A 120 6.12 4.40 1.48
N ARG A 121 5.79 4.93 0.29
CA ARG A 121 4.45 4.72 -0.27
C ARG A 121 4.25 3.22 -0.16
N PRO A 122 3.09 2.76 0.36
CA PRO A 122 2.67 1.42 0.03
C PRO A 122 2.86 1.38 -1.47
N ARG A 123 3.81 0.57 -1.93
CA ARG A 123 3.67 -0.01 -3.23
C ARG A 123 2.32 -0.65 -3.04
N GLU A 124 1.25 0.03 -3.49
CA GLU A 124 0.09 -0.71 -3.97
C GLU A 124 0.78 -1.84 -4.68
N ALA A 125 0.58 -3.05 -4.18
CA ALA A 125 0.90 -4.19 -4.96
C ALA A 125 0.13 -3.92 -6.26
N THR A 126 0.82 -3.27 -7.23
CA THR A 126 1.03 -3.81 -8.53
C THR A 126 1.23 -5.26 -8.19
N THR A 127 0.09 -5.94 -8.23
CA THR A 127 -0.07 -7.36 -8.23
C THR A 127 0.90 -7.75 -9.29
N ASP A 128 2.14 -7.98 -8.84
CA ASP A 128 3.14 -8.74 -9.52
C ASP A 128 2.37 -10.03 -9.73
N LYS A 129 1.74 -10.15 -10.91
CA LYS A 129 1.01 -11.33 -11.28
C LYS A 129 2.02 -12.44 -11.05
N PRO A 130 1.82 -13.36 -10.09
CA PRO A 130 2.47 -14.62 -10.21
C PRO A 130 1.88 -15.20 -11.49
N GLN A 131 2.72 -15.17 -12.51
CA GLN A 131 2.67 -15.99 -13.69
C GLN A 131 1.90 -17.29 -13.40
N ALA A 132 0.68 -17.38 -13.93
CA ALA A 132 -0.14 -18.59 -14.00
C ALA A 132 -0.31 -19.40 -12.70
N GLU A 133 -0.64 -18.77 -11.57
CA GLU A 133 -1.47 -19.48 -10.60
C GLU A 133 -2.86 -19.65 -11.22
N SER A 134 -3.33 -20.89 -11.28
CA SER A 134 -4.63 -21.28 -11.84
C SER A 134 -5.73 -20.30 -11.42
N ALA A 135 -6.48 -19.80 -12.40
CA ALA A 135 -7.64 -18.95 -12.14
C ALA A 135 -8.77 -19.71 -11.41
N ASP A 136 -8.64 -21.03 -11.32
CA ASP A 136 -9.61 -21.91 -10.71
C ASP A 136 -9.53 -21.84 -9.17
N PRO A 137 -10.59 -21.39 -8.48
CA PRO A 137 -10.61 -21.38 -7.02
C PRO A 137 -10.45 -22.77 -6.40
N ARG A 138 -10.79 -23.85 -7.13
CA ARG A 138 -10.71 -25.24 -6.67
C ARG A 138 -9.28 -25.70 -6.37
N ASP A 139 -8.29 -25.12 -7.05
CA ASP A 139 -6.88 -25.47 -6.85
C ASP A 139 -6.32 -24.97 -5.52
N ARG A 140 -6.99 -23.99 -4.92
CA ARG A 140 -6.63 -23.42 -3.61
C ARG A 140 -7.41 -24.05 -2.46
N LEU A 141 -8.29 -25.03 -2.74
CA LEU A 141 -9.03 -25.74 -1.71
C LEU A 141 -8.20 -26.87 -1.10
N PRO A 142 -8.30 -27.07 0.24
CA PRO A 142 -7.79 -28.28 0.86
C PRO A 142 -8.42 -29.53 0.23
N ALA A 143 -7.61 -30.57 -0.02
CA ALA A 143 -8.06 -31.80 -0.69
C ALA A 143 -9.30 -32.45 -0.04
N ARG A 144 -9.47 -32.30 1.29
CA ARG A 144 -10.64 -32.81 2.03
C ARG A 144 -11.98 -32.22 1.61
N LEU A 145 -11.98 -31.04 0.97
CA LEU A 145 -13.20 -30.35 0.53
C LEU A 145 -13.62 -30.74 -0.90
N GLY A 146 -12.88 -31.65 -1.53
CA GLY A 146 -13.13 -32.04 -2.92
C GLY A 146 -12.97 -30.86 -3.90
N ARG A 147 -13.61 -31.01 -5.05
CA ARG A 147 -13.57 -30.05 -6.17
C ARG A 147 -14.96 -29.65 -6.67
N THR A 148 -16.01 -30.15 -6.02
CA THR A 148 -17.40 -29.85 -6.35
C THR A 148 -17.80 -28.55 -5.69
N VAL A 149 -18.06 -27.50 -6.48
CA VAL A 149 -18.47 -26.18 -5.96
C VAL A 149 -19.98 -26.05 -6.02
N LEU A 150 -20.62 -25.75 -4.88
CA LEU A 150 -22.05 -25.46 -4.78
C LEU A 150 -22.33 -23.98 -5.03
N CYS A 151 -21.58 -23.10 -4.37
CA CYS A 151 -21.68 -21.66 -4.55
C CYS A 151 -20.40 -20.93 -4.12
N LEU A 152 -20.27 -19.70 -4.59
CA LEU A 152 -19.26 -18.75 -4.20
C LEU A 152 -19.92 -17.57 -3.49
N GLN A 153 -19.35 -17.17 -2.37
CA GLN A 153 -19.81 -16.04 -1.58
C GLN A 153 -18.64 -15.08 -1.32
N MET A 154 -18.81 -13.80 -1.63
CA MET A 154 -17.80 -12.78 -1.36
C MET A 154 -17.84 -12.36 0.11
N GLU A 155 -16.70 -12.41 0.79
CA GLU A 155 -16.45 -11.92 2.15
C GLU A 155 -15.23 -10.99 2.12
N ASP A 156 -15.49 -9.68 2.13
CA ASP A 156 -14.48 -8.61 2.02
C ASP A 156 -13.56 -8.75 0.80
N HIS A 157 -12.36 -9.30 0.99
CA HIS A 157 -11.34 -9.53 -0.05
C HIS A 157 -11.14 -11.02 -0.37
N TYR A 158 -11.96 -11.89 0.20
CA TYR A 158 -11.92 -13.33 0.01
C TYR A 158 -13.22 -13.82 -0.64
N VAL A 159 -13.12 -14.93 -1.37
CA VAL A 159 -14.26 -15.71 -1.83
C VAL A 159 -14.34 -16.95 -0.98
N ARG A 160 -15.45 -17.12 -0.25
CA ARG A 160 -15.80 -18.39 0.37
C ARG A 160 -16.35 -19.31 -0.71
N VAL A 161 -15.67 -20.43 -0.90
CA VAL A 161 -16.08 -21.51 -1.79
C VAL A 161 -16.81 -22.55 -0.94
N HIS A 162 -18.08 -22.79 -1.24
CA HIS A 162 -18.87 -23.81 -0.59
C HIS A 162 -18.87 -25.09 -1.41
N THR A 163 -18.64 -26.20 -0.74
CA THR A 163 -18.57 -27.58 -1.27
C THR A 163 -19.48 -28.47 -0.42
N PRO A 164 -19.89 -29.66 -0.90
CA PRO A 164 -20.66 -30.60 -0.07
C PRO A 164 -19.96 -30.98 1.25
N GLU A 165 -18.63 -31.00 1.25
CA GLU A 165 -17.80 -31.41 2.39
C GLU A 165 -17.43 -30.24 3.33
N GLY A 166 -17.83 -29.01 3.01
CA GLY A 166 -17.58 -27.82 3.84
C GLY A 166 -17.26 -26.58 3.01
N SER A 167 -16.58 -25.61 3.62
CA SER A 167 -16.18 -24.37 2.92
C SER A 167 -14.76 -23.93 3.27
N ALA A 168 -14.15 -23.16 2.36
CA ALA A 168 -12.86 -22.50 2.59
C ALA A 168 -12.85 -21.10 1.98
N LEU A 169 -12.06 -20.21 2.59
CA LEU A 169 -11.81 -18.87 2.08
C LEU A 169 -10.60 -18.87 1.15
N VAL A 170 -10.78 -18.30 -0.03
CA VAL A 170 -9.75 -18.16 -1.06
C VAL A 170 -9.54 -16.68 -1.34
N LEU A 171 -8.29 -16.21 -1.29
CA LEU A 171 -7.94 -14.82 -1.58
C LEU A 171 -8.01 -14.57 -3.09
N MET A 172 -9.16 -14.08 -3.56
CA MET A 172 -9.37 -13.62 -4.94
C MET A 172 -10.66 -12.82 -5.05
N SER A 173 -10.87 -12.13 -6.18
CA SER A 173 -12.15 -11.51 -6.48
C SER A 173 -13.18 -12.52 -6.98
N LEU A 174 -14.47 -12.24 -6.76
CA LEU A 174 -15.56 -13.06 -7.29
C LEU A 174 -15.50 -13.19 -8.82
N SER A 175 -15.10 -12.11 -9.52
CA SER A 175 -14.93 -12.12 -10.98
C SER A 175 -13.87 -13.13 -11.43
N GLN A 176 -12.73 -13.17 -10.75
CA GLN A 176 -11.68 -14.16 -11.03
C GLN A 176 -12.15 -15.58 -10.75
N ALA A 177 -12.82 -15.80 -9.61
CA ALA A 177 -13.35 -17.11 -9.24
C ALA A 177 -14.35 -17.64 -10.28
N MET A 178 -15.27 -16.80 -10.75
CA MET A 178 -16.21 -17.15 -11.82
C MET A 178 -15.49 -17.44 -13.16
N ALA A 179 -14.45 -16.67 -13.49
CA ALA A 179 -13.67 -16.89 -14.71
C ALA A 179 -12.89 -18.22 -14.69
N GLY A 180 -12.57 -18.74 -13.50
CA GLY A 180 -11.96 -20.04 -13.29
C GLY A 180 -12.94 -21.23 -13.29
N LEU A 181 -14.24 -20.98 -13.14
CA LEU A 181 -15.30 -22.01 -13.09
C LEU A 181 -16.13 -22.06 -14.38
N LYS A 182 -15.54 -21.74 -15.54
CA LYS A 182 -16.27 -21.74 -16.83
C LYS A 182 -16.76 -23.11 -17.28
N ASP A 183 -16.15 -24.17 -16.76
CA ASP A 183 -16.55 -25.55 -16.96
C ASP A 183 -17.78 -25.95 -16.13
N VAL A 184 -18.16 -25.13 -15.14
CA VAL A 184 -19.33 -25.36 -14.29
C VAL A 184 -20.48 -24.48 -14.78
N ASP A 185 -21.61 -25.10 -15.10
CA ASP A 185 -22.84 -24.36 -15.36
C ASP A 185 -23.30 -23.64 -14.07
N GLY A 186 -23.12 -22.33 -14.04
CA GLY A 186 -23.45 -21.52 -12.89
C GLY A 186 -23.68 -20.06 -13.22
N ALA A 187 -24.50 -19.41 -12.39
CA ALA A 187 -24.94 -18.05 -12.61
C ALA A 187 -24.66 -17.15 -11.42
N GLN A 188 -24.35 -15.87 -11.72
CA GLN A 188 -24.24 -14.84 -10.70
C GLN A 188 -25.63 -14.39 -10.25
N THR A 189 -26.01 -14.78 -9.02
CA THR A 189 -27.32 -14.46 -8.42
C THR A 189 -27.33 -13.09 -7.73
N HIS A 190 -26.20 -12.68 -7.18
CA HIS A 190 -26.00 -11.39 -6.51
C HIS A 190 -24.60 -10.84 -6.81
N ARG A 191 -24.37 -9.54 -6.60
CA ARG A 191 -23.03 -8.93 -6.77
C ARG A 191 -21.92 -9.61 -5.94
N SER A 192 -22.31 -10.32 -4.89
CA SER A 192 -21.44 -11.06 -3.97
C SER A 192 -21.68 -12.57 -3.98
N TRP A 193 -22.50 -13.10 -4.91
CA TRP A 193 -22.84 -14.52 -4.97
C TRP A 193 -22.83 -15.06 -6.39
N TRP A 194 -22.29 -16.26 -6.53
CA TRP A 194 -22.43 -17.10 -7.71
C TRP A 194 -22.84 -18.50 -7.28
N VAL A 195 -23.69 -19.17 -8.06
CA VAL A 195 -24.27 -20.47 -7.70
C VAL A 195 -24.11 -21.44 -8.86
N ALA A 196 -23.67 -22.66 -8.56
CA ALA A 196 -23.63 -23.75 -9.54
C ALA A 196 -25.02 -24.38 -9.68
N ARG A 197 -25.45 -24.65 -10.91
CA ARG A 197 -26.81 -25.17 -11.19
C ARG A 197 -27.03 -26.52 -10.52
N ALA A 198 -26.03 -27.40 -10.58
CA ALA A 198 -26.05 -28.71 -9.94
C ALA A 198 -26.21 -28.65 -8.41
N GLY A 199 -25.88 -27.51 -7.78
CA GLY A 199 -26.03 -27.31 -6.35
C GLY A 199 -27.42 -26.84 -5.92
N VAL A 200 -28.29 -26.44 -6.86
CA VAL A 200 -29.62 -25.90 -6.57
C VAL A 200 -30.61 -27.04 -6.31
N THR A 201 -31.26 -27.01 -5.15
CA THR A 201 -32.29 -27.98 -4.75
C THR A 201 -33.69 -27.39 -4.76
N GLY A 202 -33.84 -26.08 -4.93
CA GLY A 202 -35.13 -25.41 -5.02
C GLY A 202 -35.03 -23.90 -4.95
N VAL A 203 -36.18 -23.25 -5.04
CA VAL A 203 -36.33 -21.79 -4.99
C VAL A 203 -37.17 -21.45 -3.75
N VAL A 204 -36.75 -20.44 -3.00
CA VAL A 204 -37.47 -19.94 -1.83
C VAL A 204 -37.88 -18.50 -2.11
N GLU A 205 -39.18 -18.26 -2.12
CA GLU A 205 -39.77 -16.93 -2.21
C GLU A 205 -40.08 -16.40 -0.81
N ASP A 206 -39.40 -15.32 -0.42
CA ASP A 206 -39.56 -14.63 0.86
C ASP A 206 -40.09 -13.21 0.60
N GLY A 207 -41.39 -13.14 0.34
CA GLY A 207 -42.10 -11.91 -0.02
C GLY A 207 -41.58 -11.29 -1.31
N ARG A 208 -40.77 -10.23 -1.20
CA ARG A 208 -40.14 -9.53 -2.35
C ARG A 208 -38.71 -9.98 -2.63
N ASN A 209 -38.17 -10.88 -1.81
CA ASN A 209 -36.82 -11.39 -1.93
C ASN A 209 -36.87 -12.83 -2.42
N MET A 210 -36.01 -13.16 -3.37
CA MET A 210 -35.86 -14.53 -3.86
C MET A 210 -34.53 -15.10 -3.39
N ARG A 211 -34.52 -16.39 -3.06
CA ARG A 211 -33.32 -17.12 -2.69
C ARG A 211 -33.30 -18.47 -3.41
N LEU A 212 -32.13 -18.91 -3.81
CA LEU A 212 -31.92 -20.28 -4.26
C LEU A 212 -31.52 -21.12 -3.07
N ARG A 213 -32.24 -22.21 -2.83
CA ARG A 213 -31.87 -23.22 -1.83
C ARG A 213 -30.87 -24.17 -2.46
N LEU A 214 -29.79 -24.43 -1.73
CA LEU A 214 -28.69 -25.28 -2.15
C LEU A 214 -28.57 -26.51 -1.26
N GLY A 215 -27.83 -27.51 -1.74
CA GLY A 215 -27.42 -28.66 -0.95
C GLY A 215 -26.76 -28.24 0.38
N GLY A 216 -27.02 -29.00 1.45
CA GLY A 216 -26.51 -28.70 2.79
C GLY A 216 -27.26 -27.58 3.53
N GLY A 217 -28.42 -27.14 3.05
CA GLY A 217 -29.27 -26.15 3.72
C GLY A 217 -28.82 -24.70 3.54
N LEU A 218 -27.87 -24.45 2.63
CA LEU A 218 -27.40 -23.12 2.27
C LEU A 218 -28.46 -22.40 1.42
N GLU A 219 -28.61 -21.09 1.61
CA GLU A 219 -29.50 -20.26 0.80
C GLU A 219 -28.74 -19.07 0.21
N ALA A 220 -28.72 -18.98 -1.12
CA ALA A 220 -28.07 -17.90 -1.86
C ALA A 220 -29.08 -16.82 -2.25
N PRO A 221 -28.88 -15.54 -1.89
CA PRO A 221 -29.78 -14.46 -2.25
C PRO A 221 -29.74 -14.18 -3.75
N VAL A 222 -30.90 -13.86 -4.31
CA VAL A 222 -31.05 -13.40 -5.69
C VAL A 222 -31.36 -11.91 -5.67
N SER A 223 -30.52 -11.12 -6.35
CA SER A 223 -30.77 -9.69 -6.51
C SER A 223 -31.97 -9.44 -7.42
N ARG A 224 -32.78 -8.43 -7.10
CA ARG A 224 -33.97 -8.05 -7.91
C ARG A 224 -33.63 -7.80 -9.39
N ALA A 225 -32.48 -7.20 -9.65
CA ALA A 225 -32.00 -6.93 -11.01
C ALA A 225 -31.68 -8.20 -11.81
N ARG A 226 -31.38 -9.32 -11.14
CA ARG A 226 -31.04 -10.60 -11.78
C ARG A 226 -32.22 -11.57 -11.88
N VAL A 227 -33.34 -11.31 -11.20
CA VAL A 227 -34.53 -12.18 -11.23
C VAL A 227 -35.06 -12.41 -12.65
N GLY A 228 -35.16 -11.35 -13.46
CA GLY A 228 -35.64 -11.47 -14.85
C GLY A 228 -34.76 -12.39 -15.68
N ALA A 229 -33.44 -12.13 -15.70
CA ALA A 229 -32.47 -12.95 -16.41
C ALA A 229 -32.47 -14.41 -15.93
N LEU A 230 -32.49 -14.63 -14.61
CA LEU A 230 -32.50 -15.98 -14.05
C LEU A 230 -33.78 -16.76 -14.36
N ARG A 231 -34.95 -16.09 -14.47
CA ARG A 231 -36.19 -16.73 -14.93
C ARG A 231 -36.11 -17.17 -16.38
N GLU A 232 -35.59 -16.31 -17.25
CA GLU A 232 -35.39 -16.63 -18.67
C GLU A 232 -34.39 -17.79 -18.86
N GLU A 233 -33.36 -17.84 -18.01
CA GLU A 233 -32.35 -18.91 -17.97
C GLU A 233 -32.82 -20.18 -17.21
N GLY A 234 -34.08 -20.23 -16.75
CA GLY A 234 -34.68 -21.40 -16.09
C GLY A 234 -34.10 -21.76 -14.72
N TRP A 235 -33.68 -20.77 -13.94
CA TRP A 235 -33.17 -20.94 -12.57
C TRP A 235 -34.23 -20.75 -11.48
N LEU A 236 -35.34 -20.10 -11.83
CA LEU A 236 -36.40 -19.65 -10.92
C LEU A 236 -37.75 -20.23 -11.33
#